data_AF-A0A7S1QF88-F1
#
_entry.id   AF-A0A7S1QF88-F1
#
_cell.length_a   1.000
_cell.length_b   1.000
_cell.length_c   1.000
_cell.angle_alpha   90.00
_cell.angle_beta   90.00
_cell.angle_gamma   90.00
#
_symmetry.space_group_name_H-M   'P 1'
#
loop_
_entity.id
_entity.type
_entity.pdbx_description
1 polymer ?
#
loop_
_entity_poly.entity_id
_entity_poly.type
_entity_poly.pdbx_seq_one_letter_code
_entity_poly.pdbx_strand_id
1 'polypeptide(L)'
;LSVAHAAATKAAAAAPAPAPVVPAGPPTCPHGAACPELHSYKHRMDYAHDGFRPPIKCRDGLACAKIKDREHLVRYAHEDSLDRICADGADCPLLHVLEHRRAKEHPGFRAQPFPCRDGAACKQLHDRGHLYKYAHDIPAASVAATTTASSAPAAAAAAPPSAPPTPAPSAAPAVPTPTAPTPA
;
A
#
# COMPACT_ATOMS: atom_id res chain seq x y z
N LEU A 1 -79.76 -16.04 39.49
CA LEU A 1 -79.56 -14.76 38.76
C LEU A 1 -78.11 -14.36 38.95
N SER A 2 -77.22 -14.84 38.07
CA SER A 2 -75.78 -14.60 38.14
C SER A 2 -75.43 -13.37 37.32
N VAL A 3 -74.82 -12.36 37.95
CA VAL A 3 -74.40 -11.12 37.30
C VAL A 3 -72.93 -11.27 36.89
N ALA A 4 -72.67 -11.28 35.58
CA ALA A 4 -71.33 -11.26 35.02
C ALA A 4 -70.75 -9.84 35.09
N HIS A 5 -69.57 -9.69 35.72
CA HIS A 5 -68.77 -8.48 35.63
C HIS A 5 -67.85 -8.56 34.40
N ALA A 6 -68.09 -7.70 33.41
CA ALA A 6 -67.21 -7.52 32.27
C ALA A 6 -66.22 -6.38 32.58
N ALA A 7 -64.93 -6.71 32.67
CA ALA A 7 -63.86 -5.72 32.80
C ALA A 7 -63.44 -5.23 31.41
N ALA A 8 -63.69 -3.95 31.14
CA ALA A 8 -63.23 -3.27 29.93
C ALA A 8 -61.80 -2.75 30.13
N THR A 9 -60.82 -3.32 29.43
CA THR A 9 -59.45 -2.79 29.38
C THR A 9 -59.34 -1.74 28.28
N LYS A 10 -59.08 -0.49 28.71
CA LYS A 10 -58.85 0.65 27.83
C LYS A 10 -57.43 0.56 27.27
N ALA A 11 -57.29 0.23 25.98
CA ALA A 11 -56.00 0.25 25.30
C ALA A 11 -55.49 1.70 25.18
N ALA A 12 -54.40 2.00 25.89
CA ALA A 12 -53.68 3.25 25.74
C ALA A 12 -52.87 3.19 24.44
N ALA A 13 -53.14 4.13 23.53
CA ALA A 13 -52.35 4.32 22.32
C ALA A 13 -50.91 4.70 22.72
N ALA A 14 -49.95 3.83 22.41
CA ALA A 14 -48.54 4.10 22.59
C ALA A 14 -48.11 5.25 21.66
N ALA A 15 -47.51 6.30 22.24
CA ALA A 15 -46.91 7.38 21.47
C ALA A 15 -45.81 6.83 20.54
N PRO A 16 -45.66 7.36 19.32
CA PRO A 16 -44.62 6.92 18.40
C PRO A 16 -43.24 7.13 19.02
N ALA A 17 -42.42 6.09 19.00
CA ALA A 17 -41.02 6.17 19.44
C ALA A 17 -40.28 7.26 18.64
N PRO A 18 -39.37 8.03 19.27
CA PRO A 18 -38.58 9.02 18.57
C PRO A 18 -37.77 8.35 17.46
N ALA A 19 -37.83 8.90 16.25
CA ALA A 19 -37.07 8.41 15.11
C ALA A 19 -35.57 8.35 15.47
N PRO A 20 -34.84 7.29 15.06
CA PRO A 20 -33.42 7.20 15.32
C PRO A 20 -32.72 8.39 14.68
N VAL A 21 -32.01 9.16 15.50
CA VAL A 21 -31.11 10.21 15.03
C VAL A 21 -30.00 9.51 14.24
N VAL A 22 -30.11 9.48 12.92
CA VAL A 22 -29.06 8.96 12.05
C VAL A 22 -27.85 9.87 12.26
N PRO A 23 -26.69 9.36 12.70
CA PRO A 23 -25.50 10.20 12.81
C PRO A 23 -25.23 10.78 11.42
N ALA A 24 -25.23 12.11 11.33
CA ALA A 24 -24.82 12.79 10.11
C ALA A 24 -23.44 12.25 9.72
N GLY A 25 -23.34 11.65 8.54
CA GLY A 25 -22.07 11.11 8.04
C GLY A 25 -20.99 12.20 7.98
N PRO A 26 -19.74 11.81 7.69
CA PRO A 26 -18.66 12.78 7.57
C PRO A 26 -19.02 13.86 6.54
N PRO A 27 -18.61 15.12 6.78
CA PRO A 27 -18.88 16.22 5.86
C PRO A 27 -18.32 15.90 4.47
N THR A 28 -18.99 16.37 3.42
CA THR A 28 -18.51 16.18 2.06
C THR A 28 -17.23 16.97 1.80
N CYS A 29 -16.26 16.34 1.13
CA CYS A 29 -15.02 16.99 0.74
C CYS A 29 -15.31 18.16 -0.23
N PRO A 30 -14.75 19.36 -0.01
CA PRO A 30 -14.99 20.51 -0.88
C PRO A 30 -14.42 20.33 -2.30
N HIS A 31 -13.42 19.46 -2.46
CA HIS A 31 -12.84 19.12 -3.76
C HIS A 31 -13.56 17.97 -4.46
N GLY A 32 -14.54 17.34 -3.80
CA GLY A 32 -15.30 16.19 -4.30
C GLY A 32 -14.39 15.12 -4.89
N ALA A 33 -14.79 14.55 -6.03
CA ALA A 33 -14.00 13.53 -6.71
C ALA A 33 -12.57 13.96 -7.10
N ALA A 34 -12.27 15.26 -7.19
CA ALA A 34 -10.98 15.82 -7.64
C ALA A 34 -10.03 16.15 -6.48
N CYS A 35 -10.31 15.66 -5.27
CA CYS A 35 -9.46 15.88 -4.12
C CYS A 35 -8.01 15.39 -4.33
N PRO A 36 -6.99 16.23 -4.12
CA PRO A 36 -5.59 15.79 -4.17
C PRO A 36 -5.25 14.83 -3.01
N GLU A 37 -5.99 14.91 -1.91
CA GLU A 37 -5.82 14.06 -0.72
C GLU A 37 -6.62 12.75 -0.79
N LEU A 38 -7.11 12.36 -1.98
CA LEU A 38 -7.83 11.08 -2.15
C LEU A 38 -6.97 9.85 -1.79
N HIS A 39 -5.65 10.01 -1.78
CA HIS A 39 -4.71 8.99 -1.34
C HIS A 39 -4.61 8.86 0.19
N SER A 40 -5.00 9.88 0.95
CA SER A 40 -4.91 9.90 2.41
C SER A 40 -6.04 9.10 3.04
N TYR A 41 -5.68 8.11 3.85
CA TYR A 41 -6.62 7.32 4.63
C TYR A 41 -7.39 8.18 5.63
N LYS A 42 -6.71 9.06 6.37
CA LYS A 42 -7.35 9.91 7.37
C LYS A 42 -8.31 10.92 6.73
N HIS A 43 -7.89 11.60 5.67
CA HIS A 43 -8.76 12.52 4.94
C HIS A 43 -10.04 11.82 4.48
N ARG A 44 -9.93 10.59 3.96
CA ARG A 44 -11.08 9.82 3.48
C ARG A 44 -11.96 9.21 4.58
N MET A 45 -11.47 9.14 5.82
CA MET A 45 -12.30 8.82 6.98
C MET A 45 -13.01 10.07 7.52
N ASP A 46 -12.35 11.22 7.44
CA ASP A 46 -12.84 12.50 7.97
C ASP A 46 -13.80 13.19 6.97
N TYR A 47 -13.67 12.95 5.65
CA TYR A 47 -14.50 13.56 4.60
C TYR A 47 -15.13 12.56 3.62
N ALA A 48 -16.43 12.75 3.36
CA ALA A 48 -17.17 11.99 2.37
C ALA A 48 -16.83 12.41 0.94
N HIS A 49 -16.65 11.43 0.07
CA HIS A 49 -16.54 11.58 -1.38
C HIS A 49 -17.70 10.81 -2.03
N ASP A 50 -18.01 11.09 -3.30
CA ASP A 50 -19.18 10.53 -3.99
C ASP A 50 -19.28 9.01 -3.83
N GLY A 51 -20.43 8.54 -3.34
CA GLY A 51 -20.68 7.12 -3.08
C GLY A 51 -19.97 6.56 -1.84
N PHE A 52 -19.94 7.34 -0.75
CA PHE A 52 -19.20 7.08 0.49
C PHE A 52 -19.10 5.59 0.85
N ARG A 53 -17.88 5.08 0.71
CA ARG A 53 -17.45 3.78 1.21
C ARG A 53 -16.17 3.98 2.01
N PRO A 54 -16.06 3.41 3.23
CA PRO A 54 -14.82 3.45 3.99
C PRO A 54 -13.66 2.95 3.12
N PRO A 55 -12.54 3.70 3.03
CA PRO A 55 -11.41 3.31 2.22
C PRO A 55 -10.80 1.99 2.73
N ILE A 56 -10.40 1.12 1.81
CA ILE A 56 -9.61 -0.06 2.17
C ILE A 56 -8.15 0.37 2.21
N LYS A 57 -7.43 0.07 3.31
CA LYS A 57 -5.98 0.30 3.33
C LYS A 57 -5.31 -0.52 2.22
N CYS A 58 -4.57 0.13 1.33
CA CYS A 58 -3.81 -0.57 0.30
C CYS A 58 -2.76 -1.45 0.97
N ARG A 59 -2.70 -2.73 0.59
CA ARG A 59 -1.71 -3.67 1.14
C ARG A 59 -0.29 -3.26 0.81
N ASP A 60 -0.10 -2.66 -0.36
CA ASP A 60 1.19 -2.20 -0.82
C ASP A 60 1.57 -0.86 -0.15
N GLY A 61 0.67 -0.25 0.62
CA GLY A 61 0.91 1.03 1.28
C GLY A 61 1.36 2.08 0.28
N LEU A 62 2.23 2.99 0.72
CA LEU A 62 2.77 4.05 -0.15
C LEU A 62 3.62 3.53 -1.33
N ALA A 63 3.86 2.21 -1.40
CA ALA A 63 4.51 1.54 -2.52
C ALA A 63 3.64 1.31 -3.74
N CYS A 64 2.35 1.56 -3.65
CA CYS A 64 1.44 1.14 -4.68
C CYS A 64 1.83 1.79 -6.01
N ALA A 65 2.12 0.99 -7.04
CA ALA A 65 2.38 1.52 -8.39
C ALA A 65 1.18 2.33 -8.92
N LYS A 66 0.01 2.12 -8.32
CA LYS A 66 -1.26 2.78 -8.60
C LYS A 66 -1.58 3.91 -7.61
N ILE A 67 -0.60 4.39 -6.84
CA ILE A 67 -0.81 5.49 -5.87
C ILE A 67 -1.23 6.80 -6.54
N LYS A 68 -0.92 6.98 -7.84
CA LYS A 68 -1.38 8.11 -8.66
C LYS A 68 -2.60 7.78 -9.51
N ASP A 69 -3.03 6.53 -9.53
CA ASP A 69 -4.16 6.07 -10.33
C ASP A 69 -5.46 6.36 -9.60
N ARG A 70 -6.33 7.14 -10.23
CA ARG A 70 -7.53 7.65 -9.56
C ARG A 70 -8.54 6.54 -9.29
N GLU A 71 -8.68 5.57 -10.18
CA GLU A 71 -9.59 4.43 -9.98
C GLU A 71 -9.17 3.58 -8.78
N HIS A 72 -7.87 3.36 -8.63
CA HIS A 72 -7.30 2.72 -7.45
C HIS A 72 -7.57 3.55 -6.20
N LEU A 73 -7.32 4.86 -6.23
CA LEU A 73 -7.53 5.77 -5.09
C LEU A 73 -8.99 5.92 -4.67
N VAL A 74 -9.97 5.61 -5.53
CA VAL A 74 -11.38 5.56 -5.12
C VAL A 74 -11.64 4.39 -4.16
N ARG A 75 -10.96 3.26 -4.32
CA ARG A 75 -11.19 2.05 -3.52
C ARG A 75 -10.20 1.90 -2.38
N TYR A 76 -8.95 2.29 -2.62
CA TYR A 76 -7.86 2.10 -1.71
C TYR A 76 -7.30 3.44 -1.23
N ALA A 77 -6.95 3.51 0.05
CA ALA A 77 -6.22 4.65 0.58
C ALA A 77 -4.92 4.18 1.22
N HIS A 78 -4.00 5.12 1.35
CA HIS A 78 -2.64 4.96 1.83
C HIS A 78 -2.43 5.80 3.09
N GLU A 79 -1.36 5.56 3.85
CA GLU A 79 -1.07 6.39 5.01
C GLU A 79 -0.71 7.83 4.62
N ASP A 80 -1.06 8.77 5.49
CA ASP A 80 -1.19 10.19 5.13
C ASP A 80 0.17 10.91 5.00
N SER A 81 1.23 10.34 5.56
CA SER A 81 2.54 10.96 5.55
C SER A 81 3.40 10.44 4.39
N LEU A 82 3.25 11.06 3.22
CA LEU A 82 4.24 10.94 2.13
C LEU A 82 5.66 11.29 2.61
N ASP A 83 5.79 12.12 3.65
CA ASP A 83 7.06 12.48 4.29
C ASP A 83 7.79 11.29 4.92
N ARG A 84 7.07 10.21 5.24
CA ARG A 84 7.66 8.98 5.74
C ARG A 84 8.20 8.12 4.61
N ILE A 85 7.92 8.39 3.34
CA ILE A 85 8.53 7.63 2.25
C ILE A 85 10.00 8.04 2.12
N CYS A 86 10.88 7.05 2.00
CA CYS A 86 12.25 7.36 1.61
C CYS A 86 12.30 7.84 0.16
N ALA A 87 12.97 8.96 -0.10
CA ALA A 87 13.10 9.53 -1.44
C ALA A 87 13.74 8.54 -2.44
N ASP A 88 14.67 7.71 -1.97
CA ASP A 88 15.37 6.71 -2.77
C ASP A 88 14.54 5.42 -2.97
N GLY A 89 13.35 5.34 -2.36
CA GLY A 89 12.40 4.25 -2.54
C GLY A 89 13.01 2.87 -2.29
N ALA A 90 12.92 1.99 -3.28
CA ALA A 90 13.40 0.62 -3.22
C ALA A 90 14.93 0.49 -3.40
N ASP A 91 15.60 1.55 -3.85
CA ASP A 91 17.04 1.61 -4.13
C ASP A 91 17.80 2.36 -3.03
N CYS A 92 17.15 2.60 -1.89
CA CYS A 92 17.76 3.32 -0.79
C CYS A 92 19.02 2.59 -0.27
N PRO A 93 20.17 3.27 -0.19
CA PRO A 93 21.40 2.65 0.31
C PRO A 93 21.29 2.29 1.81
N LEU A 94 20.36 2.91 2.54
CA LEU A 94 20.12 2.69 3.97
C LEU A 94 19.03 1.67 4.26
N LEU A 95 18.54 0.95 3.25
CA LEU A 95 17.46 -0.04 3.39
C LEU A 95 17.79 -1.17 4.40
N HIS A 96 19.08 -1.45 4.58
CA HIS A 96 19.57 -2.46 5.53
C HIS A 96 19.70 -1.95 6.97
N VAL A 97 19.62 -0.64 7.19
CA VAL A 97 19.69 0.01 8.51
C VAL A 97 18.31 0.02 9.15
N LEU A 98 18.17 -0.71 10.26
CA LEU A 98 16.88 -0.87 10.94
C LEU A 98 16.25 0.47 11.37
N GLU A 99 17.03 1.42 11.89
CA GLU A 99 16.53 2.73 12.31
C GLU A 99 15.96 3.52 11.14
N HIS A 100 16.71 3.64 10.04
CA HIS A 100 16.24 4.31 8.83
C HIS A 100 14.95 3.67 8.32
N ARG A 101 14.92 2.34 8.22
CA ARG A 101 13.77 1.59 7.72
C ARG A 101 12.54 1.61 8.64
N ARG A 102 12.72 1.91 9.94
CA ARG A 102 11.61 2.18 10.86
C ARG A 102 11.11 3.62 10.75
N ALA A 103 12.01 4.56 10.49
CA ALA A 103 11.68 5.98 10.33
C ALA A 103 11.09 6.29 8.94
N LYS A 104 11.49 5.53 7.92
CA LYS A 104 11.11 5.71 6.53
C LYS A 104 10.52 4.42 5.94
N GLU A 105 9.39 4.55 5.28
CA GLU A 105 8.77 3.50 4.49
C GLU A 105 9.46 3.34 3.14
N HIS A 106 9.74 2.10 2.77
CA HIS A 106 10.28 1.75 1.47
C HIS A 106 9.27 0.95 0.66
N PRO A 107 8.84 1.49 -0.49
CA PRO A 107 7.98 0.80 -1.42
C PRO A 107 8.41 -0.62 -1.75
N GLY A 108 7.52 -1.61 -1.55
CA GLY A 108 7.77 -3.01 -1.91
C GLY A 108 8.58 -3.77 -0.87
N PHE A 109 8.81 -3.20 0.32
CA PHE A 109 9.45 -3.85 1.47
C PHE A 109 8.47 -3.93 2.63
N ARG A 110 8.63 -4.92 3.52
CA ARG A 110 7.82 -4.99 4.74
C ARG A 110 8.11 -3.78 5.64
N ALA A 111 7.05 -3.14 6.12
CA ALA A 111 7.12 -2.03 7.10
C ALA A 111 7.72 -2.47 8.45
N GLN A 112 7.45 -3.71 8.86
CA GLN A 112 8.07 -4.33 10.03
C GLN A 112 8.87 -5.57 9.64
N PRO A 113 10.15 -5.40 9.31
CA PRO A 113 11.04 -6.53 9.07
C PRO A 113 11.39 -7.26 10.36
N PHE A 114 11.64 -8.56 10.25
CA PHE A 114 12.17 -9.33 11.36
C PHE A 114 13.64 -8.97 11.59
N PRO A 115 14.13 -8.93 12.84
CA PRO A 115 15.55 -8.81 13.08
C PRO A 115 16.27 -10.01 12.46
N CYS A 116 17.30 -9.75 11.65
CA CYS A 116 18.14 -10.80 11.10
C CYS A 116 18.92 -11.47 12.23
N ARG A 117 18.99 -12.81 12.20
CA ARG A 117 19.71 -13.58 13.23
C ARG A 117 21.22 -13.34 13.19
N ASP A 118 21.76 -13.02 12.01
CA ASP A 118 23.19 -12.80 11.80
C ASP A 118 23.62 -11.35 12.09
N GLY A 119 22.66 -10.46 12.40
CA GLY A 119 22.93 -9.06 12.75
C GLY A 119 23.81 -8.34 11.72
N ALA A 120 24.74 -7.51 12.19
CA ALA A 120 25.66 -6.75 11.34
C ALA A 120 26.64 -7.64 10.52
N ALA A 121 26.79 -8.93 10.86
CA ALA A 121 27.68 -9.86 10.16
C ALA A 121 26.97 -10.64 9.02
N CYS A 122 25.72 -10.31 8.71
CA CYS A 122 24.96 -11.01 7.69
C CYS A 122 25.61 -10.86 6.30
N LYS A 123 25.86 -11.98 5.62
CA LYS A 123 26.44 -11.98 4.25
C LYS A 123 25.46 -11.48 3.19
N GLN A 124 24.16 -11.44 3.52
CA GLN A 124 23.08 -11.04 2.62
C GLN A 124 22.63 -9.60 2.84
N LEU A 125 23.51 -8.77 3.41
CA LEU A 125 23.24 -7.38 3.80
C LEU A 125 22.79 -6.48 2.64
N HIS A 126 23.16 -6.82 1.42
CA HIS A 126 22.78 -6.11 0.19
C HIS A 126 21.85 -6.93 -0.72
N ASP A 127 21.42 -8.12 -0.29
CA ASP A 127 20.48 -8.94 -1.06
C ASP A 127 19.05 -8.43 -0.86
N ARG A 128 18.39 -8.02 -1.96
CA ARG A 128 17.04 -7.45 -1.89
C ARG A 128 16.00 -8.44 -1.38
N GLY A 129 16.13 -9.72 -1.73
CA GLY A 129 15.20 -10.77 -1.29
C GLY A 129 15.28 -10.98 0.22
N HIS A 130 16.48 -10.95 0.78
CA HIS A 130 16.73 -11.00 2.21
C HIS A 130 16.22 -9.74 2.91
N LEU A 131 16.54 -8.55 2.37
CA LEU A 131 16.09 -7.26 2.92
C LEU A 131 14.57 -7.10 2.88
N TYR A 132 13.86 -7.78 1.97
CA TYR A 132 12.39 -7.80 1.98
C TYR A 132 11.82 -8.30 3.33
N LYS A 133 12.46 -9.31 3.92
CA LYS A 133 11.97 -10.01 5.12
C LYS A 133 12.70 -9.61 6.39
N TYR A 134 14.00 -9.33 6.30
CA TYR A 134 14.87 -9.11 7.45
C TYR A 134 15.48 -7.71 7.45
N ALA A 135 15.79 -7.21 8.64
CA ALA A 135 16.53 -5.97 8.84
C ALA A 135 17.68 -6.18 9.83
N HIS A 136 18.70 -5.33 9.73
CA HIS A 136 19.92 -5.43 10.51
C HIS A 136 20.07 -4.17 11.33
N ASP A 137 20.46 -4.33 12.60
CA ASP A 137 20.76 -3.22 13.49
C ASP A 137 22.23 -2.82 13.29
N ILE A 138 22.47 -2.05 12.23
CA ILE A 138 23.79 -1.54 11.89
C ILE A 138 23.77 -0.06 12.20
N PRO A 139 24.70 0.45 13.02
CA PRO A 139 24.74 1.86 13.33
C PRO A 139 24.92 2.67 12.04
N ALA A 140 24.14 3.74 11.86
CA ALA A 140 24.24 4.61 10.68
C ALA A 140 25.67 5.15 10.47
N ALA A 141 26.45 5.32 11.56
CA ALA A 141 27.85 5.72 11.53
C ALA A 141 28.75 4.72 10.77
N SER A 142 28.41 3.43 10.77
CA SER A 142 29.17 2.38 10.09
C SER A 142 28.99 2.40 8.56
N VAL A 143 27.94 3.07 8.07
CA VAL A 143 27.58 3.10 6.62
C VAL A 143 28.29 4.24 5.88
N ALA A 144 28.62 5.34 6.58
CA ALA A 144 29.43 6.43 6.06
C ALA A 144 30.90 6.03 5.80
N ALA A 145 31.42 5.08 6.59
CA ALA A 145 32.78 4.57 6.42
C ALA A 145 32.96 3.78 5.11
N THR A 146 31.94 3.04 4.68
CA THR A 146 32.03 2.17 3.49
C THR A 146 31.84 2.92 2.17
N THR A 147 31.04 3.99 2.16
CA THR A 147 30.84 4.83 0.96
C THR A 147 32.06 5.67 0.62
N THR A 148 32.87 6.04 1.61
CA THR A 148 34.12 6.79 1.39
C THR A 148 35.26 5.89 0.87
N ALA A 149 35.20 4.58 1.11
CA ALA A 149 36.23 3.64 0.66
C ALA A 149 36.03 3.13 -0.79
N SER A 150 34.85 3.30 -1.40
CA SER A 150 34.59 2.92 -2.80
C SER A 150 34.72 4.07 -3.82
N SER A 151 35.12 5.26 -3.37
CA SER A 151 35.36 6.42 -4.26
C SER A 151 36.86 6.72 -4.38
N ALA A 152 37.67 5.72 -4.70
CA ALA A 152 38.93 5.97 -5.38
C ALA A 152 38.62 6.12 -6.88
N PRO A 153 39.07 7.17 -7.57
CA PRO A 153 38.85 7.31 -8.99
C PRO A 153 39.60 6.18 -9.70
N ALA A 154 38.85 5.22 -10.26
CA ALA A 154 39.41 4.27 -11.19
C ALA A 154 39.95 5.06 -12.39
N ALA A 155 41.27 5.04 -12.54
CA ALA A 155 41.96 5.56 -13.71
C ALA A 155 41.31 5.01 -14.99
N ALA A 156 41.15 5.90 -15.96
CA ALA A 156 40.65 5.62 -17.30
C ALA A 156 41.36 4.39 -17.90
N ALA A 157 40.63 3.27 -17.99
CA ALA A 157 41.00 2.13 -18.81
C ALA A 157 40.11 2.13 -20.04
N ALA A 158 40.76 2.08 -21.20
CA ALA A 158 40.20 2.26 -22.52
C ALA A 158 39.00 1.34 -22.83
N ALA A 159 38.08 1.87 -23.63
CA ALA A 159 36.91 1.19 -24.16
C ALA A 159 37.28 -0.08 -24.96
N PRO A 160 36.64 -1.23 -24.69
CA PRO A 160 36.65 -2.34 -25.64
C PRO A 160 35.68 -2.07 -26.80
N PRO A 161 35.96 -2.60 -28.01
CA PRO A 161 35.16 -2.37 -29.21
C PRO A 161 33.78 -3.01 -29.12
N SER A 162 32.81 -2.35 -29.74
CA SER A 162 31.40 -2.73 -29.85
C SER A 162 31.23 -4.16 -30.39
N ALA A 163 30.50 -5.00 -29.64
CA ALA A 163 30.03 -6.29 -30.11
C ALA A 163 28.93 -6.13 -31.18
N PRO A 164 28.85 -7.01 -32.18
CA PRO A 164 27.83 -6.98 -33.23
C PRO A 164 26.43 -7.35 -32.69
N PRO A 165 25.35 -6.90 -33.37
CA PRO A 165 23.99 -7.14 -32.93
C PRO A 165 23.58 -8.61 -33.00
N THR A 166 22.89 -9.07 -31.96
CA THR A 166 22.30 -10.40 -31.82
C THR A 166 21.12 -10.58 -32.79
N PRO A 167 20.98 -11.74 -33.47
CA PRO A 167 19.85 -12.00 -34.36
C PRO A 167 18.53 -12.22 -33.60
N ALA A 168 17.43 -11.80 -34.24
CA ALA A 168 16.06 -11.84 -33.72
C ALA A 168 15.56 -13.28 -33.49
N PRO A 169 14.73 -13.53 -32.46
CA PRO A 169 14.16 -14.85 -32.23
C PRO A 169 13.07 -15.20 -33.27
N SER A 170 13.18 -16.40 -33.83
CA SER A 170 12.20 -17.03 -34.72
C SER A 170 10.82 -17.17 -34.07
N ALA A 171 9.79 -16.87 -34.86
CA ALA A 171 8.38 -17.00 -34.50
C ALA A 171 8.00 -18.45 -34.15
N ALA A 172 7.29 -18.63 -33.05
CA ALA A 172 6.66 -19.88 -32.66
C ALA A 172 5.41 -20.16 -33.53
N PRO A 173 5.09 -21.42 -33.84
CA PRO A 173 3.90 -21.77 -34.64
C PRO A 173 2.61 -21.59 -33.86
N ALA A 174 1.58 -21.13 -34.56
CA ALA A 174 0.23 -20.91 -34.04
C ALA A 174 -0.46 -22.24 -33.65
N VAL A 175 -1.03 -22.27 -32.44
CA VAL A 175 -1.85 -23.37 -31.94
C VAL A 175 -3.28 -23.21 -32.49
N PRO A 176 -3.89 -24.23 -33.12
CA PRO A 176 -5.26 -24.12 -33.62
C PRO A 176 -6.29 -24.14 -32.48
N THR A 177 -7.29 -23.27 -32.61
CA THR A 177 -8.42 -23.11 -31.68
C THR A 177 -9.44 -24.23 -31.85
N PRO A 178 -9.96 -24.86 -30.77
CA PRO A 178 -11.03 -25.85 -30.89
C PRO A 178 -12.39 -25.20 -31.14
N THR A 179 -13.08 -25.72 -32.16
CA THR A 179 -14.46 -25.35 -32.55
C THR A 179 -15.47 -25.89 -31.54
N ALA A 180 -16.40 -25.03 -31.11
CA ALA A 180 -17.50 -25.40 -30.20
C ALA A 180 -18.59 -26.23 -30.91
N PRO A 181 -19.24 -27.20 -30.23
CA PRO A 181 -20.33 -27.96 -30.81
C PRO A 181 -21.65 -27.17 -30.85
N THR A 182 -22.37 -27.30 -31.95
CA THR A 182 -23.70 -26.76 -32.19
C THR A 182 -24.76 -27.55 -31.38
N PRO A 183 -25.67 -26.89 -30.65
CA PRO A 183 -26.78 -27.58 -29.98
C PRO A 183 -27.90 -27.96 -30.98
N ALA A 184 -28.52 -29.12 -30.72
CA ALA A 184 -29.69 -29.64 -31.44
C ALA A 184 -31.00 -29.08 -30.90
#